data_AF-A8M717-F1
#
_entry.id   AF-A8M717-F1
#
_cell.length_a   1.000
_cell.length_b   1.000
_cell.length_c   1.000
_cell.angle_alpha   90.00
_cell.angle_beta   90.00
_cell.angle_gamma   90.00
#
_symmetry.space_group_name_H-M   'P 1'
#
loop_
_entity.id
_entity.type
_entity.pdbx_description
1 polymer ?
#
loop_
_entity_poly.entity_id
_entity_poly.type
_entity_poly.pdbx_seq_one_letter_code
_entity_poly.pdbx_strand_id
1 'polypeptide(L)' 'MSVILAFLATAIIVAPAAPAQARACTFGYECYTTFYSDPSHTTVVGTLYEDCQGEPTMHGTRSGFKTFQEYPCER' A
#
# COMPACT_ATOMS: atom_id res chain seq x y z
N MET A 1 -39.83 -23.62 30.79
CA MET A 1 -38.40 -23.22 30.72
C MET A 1 -37.89 -23.64 29.35
N SER A 2 -37.40 -22.70 28.52
CA SER A 2 -36.39 -22.89 27.45
C SER A 2 -36.44 -21.69 26.49
N VAL A 3 -35.56 -20.72 26.72
CA VAL A 3 -35.23 -19.67 25.73
C VAL A 3 -33.97 -20.17 25.03
N ILE A 4 -34.09 -20.59 23.77
CA ILE A 4 -32.94 -21.01 22.95
C ILE A 4 -32.42 -19.75 22.25
N LEU A 5 -31.33 -19.19 22.79
CA LEU A 5 -30.64 -18.05 22.19
C LEU A 5 -29.66 -18.60 21.14
N ALA A 6 -30.04 -18.54 19.86
CA ALA A 6 -29.17 -18.93 18.76
C ALA A 6 -28.13 -17.84 18.51
N PHE A 7 -26.87 -18.09 18.89
CA PHE A 7 -25.73 -17.26 18.53
C PHE A 7 -25.39 -17.49 17.04
N LEU A 8 -25.79 -16.55 16.17
CA LEU A 8 -25.27 -16.48 14.80
C LEU A 8 -23.82 -15.96 14.85
N ALA A 9 -22.86 -16.87 14.80
CA ALA A 9 -21.47 -16.52 14.58
C ALA A 9 -21.26 -16.17 13.10
N THR A 10 -21.26 -14.87 12.78
CA THR A 10 -20.84 -14.36 11.47
C THR A 10 -19.32 -14.49 11.35
N ALA A 11 -18.86 -15.48 10.60
CA ALA A 11 -17.45 -15.63 10.24
C ALA A 11 -17.05 -14.48 9.31
N ILE A 12 -16.26 -13.54 9.82
CA ILE A 12 -15.67 -12.46 9.02
C ILE A 12 -14.48 -13.05 8.25
N ILE A 13 -14.67 -13.28 6.96
CA ILE A 13 -13.61 -13.75 6.07
C ILE A 13 -12.70 -12.55 5.79
N VAL A 14 -11.56 -12.47 6.48
CA VAL A 14 -10.53 -11.45 6.22
C VAL A 14 -9.82 -11.86 4.93
N ALA A 15 -10.25 -11.29 3.80
CA ALA A 15 -9.52 -11.44 2.55
C ALA A 15 -8.19 -10.68 2.65
N PRO A 16 -7.03 -11.30 2.32
CA PRO A 16 -5.77 -10.58 2.26
C PRO A 16 -5.86 -9.54 1.15
N ALA A 17 -5.56 -8.28 1.46
CA ALA A 17 -5.50 -7.23 0.46
C ALA A 17 -4.46 -7.61 -0.61
N ALA A 18 -4.92 -7.73 -1.86
CA ALA A 18 -4.01 -7.97 -2.98
C ALA A 18 -3.01 -6.81 -3.09
N PRO A 19 -1.74 -7.07 -3.44
CA PRO A 19 -0.74 -6.02 -3.56
C PRO A 19 -1.18 -5.03 -4.65
N ALA A 20 -1.41 -3.78 -4.26
CA ALA A 20 -1.72 -2.72 -5.21
C ALA A 20 -0.56 -2.59 -6.19
N GLN A 21 -0.82 -2.85 -7.47
CA GLN A 21 0.19 -2.67 -8.50
C GLN A 21 0.51 -1.18 -8.54
N ALA A 22 1.75 -0.81 -8.16
CA ALA A 22 2.17 0.59 -8.18
C ALA A 22 1.98 1.11 -9.61
N ARG A 23 1.02 2.02 -9.74
CA ARG A 23 0.78 2.80 -10.94
C ARG A 23 2.02 3.65 -11.21
N ALA A 24 2.30 3.93 -12.49
CA ALA A 24 3.34 4.90 -12.84
C ALA A 24 2.93 6.31 -12.35
N CYS A 25 3.90 7.10 -11.91
CA CYS A 25 3.65 8.48 -11.49
C CYS A 25 3.08 9.32 -12.65
N THR A 26 2.06 10.13 -12.36
CA THR A 26 1.48 11.03 -13.36
C THR A 26 2.40 12.23 -13.57
N PHE A 27 2.56 12.71 -14.81
CA PHE A 27 3.36 13.90 -15.08
C PHE A 27 2.80 15.14 -14.36
N GLY A 28 3.68 15.94 -13.74
CA GLY A 28 3.28 17.08 -12.91
C GLY A 28 2.83 16.69 -11.49
N TYR A 29 3.11 15.46 -11.08
CA TYR A 29 2.99 14.98 -9.70
C TYR A 29 4.34 14.47 -9.23
N GLU A 30 4.58 14.55 -7.93
CA GLU A 30 5.62 13.80 -7.26
C GLU A 30 5.00 12.56 -6.61
N CYS A 31 5.70 11.43 -6.67
CA CYS A 31 5.21 10.17 -6.15
C CYS A 31 6.17 9.56 -5.15
N TYR A 32 5.62 9.04 -4.06
CA TYR A 32 6.35 8.33 -3.03
C TYR A 32 5.81 6.90 -2.94
N THR A 33 6.68 5.94 -3.25
CA THR A 33 6.41 4.51 -3.06
C THR A 33 7.29 3.98 -1.94
N THR A 34 6.67 3.43 -0.89
CA THR A 34 7.40 2.76 0.19
C THR A 34 7.23 1.26 0.06
N PHE A 35 8.33 0.51 0.07
CA PHE A 35 8.36 -0.95 -0.02
C PHE A 35 8.59 -1.57 1.36
N TYR A 36 7.87 -2.63 1.66
CA TYR A 36 7.91 -3.32 2.95
C TYR A 36 8.27 -4.80 2.80
N SER A 37 8.83 -5.41 3.83
CA SER A 37 9.16 -6.85 3.81
C SER A 37 7.94 -7.76 3.92
N ASP A 38 6.82 -7.24 4.45
CA ASP A 38 5.67 -8.00 4.88
C ASP A 38 4.34 -7.34 4.46
N PRO A 39 3.25 -8.10 4.29
CA PRO A 39 1.95 -7.57 3.88
C PRO A 39 1.29 -6.67 4.93
N SER A 40 1.72 -6.75 6.18
CA SER A 40 1.28 -5.86 7.26
C SER A 40 1.99 -4.49 7.26
N HIS A 41 2.91 -4.27 6.30
CA HIS A 41 3.66 -3.02 6.14
C HIS A 41 4.39 -2.57 7.43
N THR A 42 4.98 -3.53 8.16
CA THR A 42 5.63 -3.25 9.45
C THR A 42 7.08 -2.80 9.29
N THR A 43 7.81 -3.36 8.33
CA THR A 43 9.23 -3.06 8.13
C THR A 43 9.49 -2.54 6.73
N VAL A 44 10.01 -1.31 6.63
CA VAL A 44 10.41 -0.70 5.36
C VAL A 44 11.73 -1.30 4.88
N VAL A 45 11.76 -1.75 3.63
CA VAL A 45 12.94 -2.33 2.96
C VAL A 45 13.45 -1.48 1.80
N GLY A 46 12.66 -0.51 1.36
CA GLY A 46 13.07 0.43 0.33
C GLY A 46 12.05 1.52 0.09
N THR A 47 12.48 2.53 -0.66
CA THR A 47 11.65 3.63 -1.12
C THR A 47 11.96 3.93 -2.57
N LEU A 48 10.96 4.41 -3.29
CA LEU A 48 11.09 5.00 -4.61
C LEU A 48 10.39 6.34 -4.57
N TYR A 49 11.16 7.40 -4.74
CA TYR A 49 10.66 8.74 -4.94
C TYR A 49 10.73 9.06 -6.43
N GLU A 50 9.65 9.57 -7.01
CA GLU A 50 9.64 10.11 -8.37
C GLU A 50 9.32 11.59 -8.26
N ASP A 51 10.23 12.43 -8.72
CA ASP A 51 10.04 13.88 -8.62
C ASP A 51 9.05 14.41 -9.68
N CYS A 52 8.81 15.71 -9.63
CA CYS A 52 7.93 16.41 -10.56
C CYS A 52 8.34 16.34 -12.04
N GLN A 53 9.62 16.06 -12.32
CA GLN A 53 10.14 15.86 -13.67
C GLN A 53 10.04 14.39 -14.11
N GLY A 54 9.61 13.51 -13.20
CA GLY A 54 9.54 12.07 -13.39
C GLY A 54 10.89 11.37 -13.18
N GLU A 55 11.85 12.01 -12.51
CA GLU A 55 13.13 11.38 -12.19
C GLU A 55 12.98 10.44 -10.98
N PRO A 56 13.21 9.11 -11.16
CA PRO A 56 13.08 8.16 -10.08
C PRO A 56 14.36 8.05 -9.26
N THR A 57 14.24 8.24 -7.94
CA THR A 57 15.27 7.97 -6.95
C THR A 57 14.88 6.76 -6.11
N MET A 58 15.63 5.67 -6.24
CA MET A 58 15.40 4.43 -5.48
C MET A 58 16.42 4.25 -4.36
N HIS A 59 15.94 3.93 -3.17
CA HIS A 59 16.76 3.51 -2.03
C HIS A 59 16.33 2.13 -1.52
N GLY A 60 17.30 1.25 -1.24
CA GLY A 60 17.04 -0.08 -0.68
C GLY A 60 16.58 -1.11 -1.72
N THR A 61 15.52 -1.85 -1.42
CA THR A 61 15.04 -2.98 -2.25
C THR A 61 13.55 -2.85 -2.54
N ARG A 62 13.14 -3.22 -3.76
CA ARG A 62 11.73 -3.28 -4.16
C ARG A 62 11.07 -4.55 -3.63
N SER A 63 9.82 -4.43 -3.18
CA SER A 63 8.98 -5.52 -2.69
C SER A 63 7.59 -5.51 -3.34
N GLY A 64 6.87 -6.63 -3.24
CA GLY A 64 5.46 -6.71 -3.61
C GLY A 64 4.54 -5.99 -2.61
N PHE A 65 4.98 -5.84 -1.36
CA PHE A 65 4.24 -5.11 -0.33
C PHE A 65 4.67 -3.65 -0.36
N LYS A 66 3.74 -2.76 -0.70
CA LYS A 66 4.06 -1.35 -0.89
C LYS A 66 2.87 -0.45 -0.69
N THR A 67 3.18 0.79 -0.33
CA THR A 67 2.25 1.91 -0.33
C THR A 67 2.68 2.91 -1.40
N PHE A 68 1.71 3.56 -2.04
CA PHE A 68 1.93 4.55 -3.08
C PHE A 68 1.15 5.82 -2.74
N GLN A 69 1.81 6.95 -2.80
CA GLN A 69 1.27 8.28 -2.54
C GLN A 69 1.65 9.18 -3.71
N GLU A 70 0.71 9.97 -4.21
CA GLU A 70 0.89 10.88 -5.34
C GLU A 70 0.44 12.27 -4.89
N TYR A 71 1.31 13.27 -5.07
CA TYR A 71 1.07 14.65 -4.68
C TYR A 71 1.25 15.56 -5.90
N PRO A 72 0.32 16.50 -6.15
CA PRO A 72 0.46 17.43 -7.26
C PRO A 72 1.66 18.34 -7.01
N CYS A 73 2.47 18.55 -8.03
CA CYS A 73 3.57 19.51 -7.95
C CYS A 73 3.02 20.92 -7.87
N GLU A 74 3.58 21.72 -6.95
CA GLU A 74 3.34 23.15 -6.95
C GLU A 74 3.94 23.73 -8.25
N ARG A 75 3.09 24.43 -9.02
CA ARG A 75 3.45 25.01 -10.32
C ARG A 75 4.31 26.26 -10.18
#